data_AF-A0A947BIS8-F1
#
_entry.id   AF-A0A947BIS8-F1
#
_cell.length_a   1.000
_cell.length_b   1.000
_cell.length_c   1.000
_cell.angle_alpha   90.00
_cell.angle_beta   90.00
_cell.angle_gamma   90.00
#
_symmetry.space_group_name_H-M   'P 1'
#
loop_
_entity.id
_entity.type
_entity.pdbx_description
1 polymer ?
#
loop_
_entity_poly.entity_id
_entity_poly.type
_entity_poly.pdbx_seq_one_letter_code
_entity_poly.pdbx_strand_id
1 'polypeptide(L)'
;MCDQHHLERWAKKELDRRTFGAAGLAGMAVACAPVDQTVSASAETNGATMRKVSFGTGEGTLDGEFYTSGATPRPGVIFWPDIAGIRPAKRQMATRLAEAGYAVLL
;
A
#
# COMPACT_ATOMS: atom_id res chain seq x y z
N MET A 1 7.86 15.71 -10.36
CA MET A 1 9.05 15.28 -11.13
C MET A 1 10.18 14.96 -10.16
N CYS A 2 10.93 13.88 -10.38
CA CYS A 2 12.17 13.65 -9.64
C CYS A 2 13.29 14.45 -10.31
N ASP A 3 13.72 15.54 -9.67
CA ASP A 3 14.88 16.32 -10.13
C ASP A 3 16.20 15.61 -9.84
N GLN A 4 17.24 15.93 -10.60
CA GLN A 4 18.59 15.39 -10.43
C GLN A 4 19.10 15.52 -8.99
N HIS A 5 18.77 16.60 -8.29
CA HIS A 5 19.14 16.79 -6.88
C HIS A 5 18.49 15.79 -5.90
N HIS A 6 17.37 15.16 -6.27
CA HIS A 6 16.80 14.07 -5.47
C HIS A 6 17.60 12.78 -5.66
N LEU A 7 18.01 12.49 -6.91
CA LEU A 7 18.84 11.32 -7.24
C LEU A 7 20.24 11.45 -6.61
N GLU A 8 20.85 12.63 -6.68
CA GLU A 8 22.16 12.89 -6.07
C GLU A 8 22.13 12.78 -4.55
N ARG A 9 21.04 13.22 -3.89
CA ARG A 9 20.88 13.06 -2.45
C ARG A 9 20.71 11.62 -2.03
N TRP A 10 20.02 10.80 -2.82
CA TRP A 10 19.87 9.37 -2.55
C TRP A 10 21.18 8.61 -2.78
N ALA A 11 21.88 8.91 -3.88
CA ALA A 11 23.20 8.33 -4.16
C ALA A 11 24.24 8.67 -3.07
N LYS A 12 24.19 9.88 -2.50
CA LYS A 12 25.07 10.28 -1.38
C LYS A 12 24.66 9.69 -0.03
N LYS A 13 23.41 9.21 0.11
CA LYS A 13 22.88 8.58 1.33
C LYS A 13 22.97 7.07 1.33
N GLU A 14 23.59 6.47 0.31
CA GLU A 14 23.73 5.04 0.20
C GLU A 14 24.64 4.54 1.32
N LEU A 15 24.03 3.97 2.36
CA LEU A 15 24.75 3.29 3.43
C LEU A 15 25.57 2.19 2.78
N ASP A 16 26.89 2.29 2.90
CA ASP A 16 27.79 1.23 2.45
C ASP A 16 27.41 -0.07 3.18
N ARG A 17 27.36 -1.17 2.42
CA ARG A 17 27.08 -2.54 2.91
C ARG A 17 27.91 -2.91 4.14
N ARG A 18 29.09 -2.31 4.28
CA ARG A 18 30.00 -2.47 5.42
C ARG A 18 29.50 -1.78 6.70
N THR A 19 28.91 -0.59 6.57
CA THR A 19 28.33 0.16 7.71
C THR A 19 27.02 -0.48 8.17
N PHE A 20 26.23 -1.03 7.25
CA PHE A 20 25.00 -1.76 7.60
C PHE A 20 25.31 -3.07 8.33
N GLY A 21 26.34 -3.82 7.91
CA GLY A 21 26.77 -5.04 8.60
C GLY A 21 27.32 -4.78 10.01
N ALA A 22 28.04 -3.68 10.22
CA ALA A 22 28.54 -3.29 11.53
C ALA A 22 27.42 -2.89 12.52
N ALA A 23 26.35 -2.26 12.03
CA ALA A 23 25.20 -1.89 12.86
C ALA A 23 24.34 -3.08 13.31
N GLY A 24 24.35 -4.19 12.56
CA GLY A 24 23.60 -5.42 12.90
C GLY A 24 24.12 -6.14 14.15
N LEU A 25 25.40 -5.97 14.51
CA LEU A 25 26.01 -6.64 15.66
C LEU A 25 25.67 -6.00 17.01
N ALA A 26 25.11 -4.79 17.04
CA ALA A 26 24.66 -4.13 18.27
C ALA A 26 23.25 -4.55 18.71
N GLY A 27 22.47 -5.20 17.84
CA GLY A 27 21.07 -5.59 18.12
C GLY A 27 20.90 -6.90 18.90
N MET A 28 21.95 -7.71 19.06
CA MET A 28 21.86 -9.05 19.65
C MET A 28 21.80 -9.07 21.20
N ALA A 29 21.82 -7.92 21.86
CA ALA A 29 21.79 -7.84 23.33
C ALA A 29 20.38 -7.74 23.95
N VAL A 30 19.30 -7.69 23.15
CA VAL A 30 17.91 -7.56 23.66
C VAL A 30 17.07 -8.82 23.38
N ALA A 31 17.71 -9.98 23.18
CA ALA A 31 17.02 -11.23 22.83
C ALA A 31 16.41 -12.00 24.03
N CYS A 32 16.52 -11.50 25.27
CA CYS A 32 16.04 -12.20 26.47
C CYS A 32 14.98 -11.45 27.29
N ALA A 33 14.35 -10.41 26.72
CA ALA A 33 13.14 -9.87 27.33
C ALA A 33 11.92 -10.69 26.86
N PRO A 34 11.10 -11.27 27.77
CA PRO A 34 9.83 -11.86 27.39
C PRO A 34 8.89 -10.73 26.97
N VAL A 35 8.81 -10.47 25.67
CA VAL A 35 7.78 -9.62 25.11
C VAL A 35 6.53 -10.49 24.95
N ASP A 36 5.60 -10.30 25.87
CA ASP A 36 4.25 -10.84 25.81
C ASP A 36 3.52 -10.20 24.62
N GLN A 37 3.60 -10.82 23.44
CA GLN A 37 2.82 -10.41 22.27
C GLN A 37 1.45 -11.06 22.30
N THR A 38 0.63 -10.67 23.28
CA THR A 38 -0.82 -10.77 23.16
C THR A 38 -1.33 -9.62 22.28
N VAL A 39 -0.91 -9.62 21.02
CA VAL A 39 -1.64 -8.85 19.99
C VAL A 39 -2.81 -9.71 19.56
N SER A 40 -3.84 -9.75 20.42
CA SER A 40 -5.20 -10.07 20.01
C SER A 40 -5.66 -8.98 19.04
N ALA A 41 -5.26 -9.10 17.78
CA ALA A 41 -5.90 -8.36 16.69
C ALA A 41 -7.17 -9.10 16.28
N SER A 42 -8.16 -9.15 17.17
CA SER A 42 -9.56 -9.26 16.74
C SER A 42 -10.01 -7.87 16.31
N ALA A 43 -9.47 -7.41 15.17
CA ALA A 43 -10.08 -6.34 14.44
C ALA A 43 -11.29 -6.95 13.71
N GLU A 44 -12.50 -6.69 14.20
CA GLU A 44 -13.64 -6.54 13.29
C GLU A 44 -13.27 -5.42 12.34
N THR A 45 -12.65 -5.77 11.21
CA THR A 45 -12.28 -4.78 10.21
C THR A 45 -13.59 -4.27 9.60
N ASN A 46 -13.97 -3.05 9.96
CA ASN A 46 -14.64 -2.11 9.04
C ASN A 46 -13.68 -1.81 7.86
N GLY A 47 -13.14 -2.84 7.24
CA GLY A 47 -12.04 -2.79 6.31
C GLY A 47 -12.57 -2.56 4.92
N ALA A 48 -11.84 -1.78 4.14
CA ALA A 48 -12.05 -1.77 2.71
C ALA A 48 -11.93 -3.21 2.17
N THR A 49 -13.02 -3.71 1.62
CA THR A 49 -13.05 -4.94 0.84
C THR A 49 -12.61 -4.63 -0.57
N MET A 50 -11.84 -5.53 -1.17
CA MET A 50 -11.39 -5.46 -2.54
C MET A 50 -11.96 -6.64 -3.32
N ARG A 51 -12.44 -6.39 -4.54
CA ARG A 51 -12.81 -7.43 -5.50
C ARG A 51 -12.32 -7.07 -6.89
N LYS A 52 -11.86 -8.06 -7.64
CA LYS A 52 -11.57 -7.88 -9.07
C LYS A 52 -12.89 -7.79 -9.85
N VAL A 53 -12.92 -6.92 -10.84
CA VAL A 53 -14.07 -6.71 -11.71
C VAL A 53 -13.60 -6.76 -13.17
N SER A 54 -14.48 -7.21 -14.05
CA SER A 54 -14.29 -7.25 -15.49
C SER A 54 -15.60 -6.83 -16.13
N PHE A 55 -15.57 -5.86 -17.05
CA PHE A 55 -16.78 -5.31 -17.66
C PHE A 55 -16.55 -4.88 -19.11
N GLY A 56 -17.61 -4.94 -19.91
CA GLY A 56 -17.59 -4.52 -21.31
C GLY A 56 -17.49 -3.00 -21.45
N THR A 57 -16.71 -2.58 -22.43
CA THR A 57 -16.57 -1.21 -22.93
C THR A 57 -16.76 -1.22 -24.45
N GLY A 58 -16.91 -0.05 -25.08
CA GLY A 58 -17.11 0.04 -26.53
C GLY A 58 -16.01 -0.61 -27.36
N GLU A 59 -14.78 -0.65 -26.84
CA GLU A 59 -13.59 -1.16 -27.54
C GLU A 59 -13.17 -2.57 -27.07
N GLY A 60 -13.92 -3.19 -26.14
CA GLY A 60 -13.58 -4.51 -25.59
C GLY A 60 -13.83 -4.61 -24.09
N THR A 61 -13.17 -5.55 -23.43
CA THR A 61 -13.35 -5.79 -21.97
C THR A 61 -12.28 -5.06 -21.18
N LEU A 62 -12.68 -4.39 -20.09
CA LEU A 62 -11.78 -3.75 -19.15
C LEU A 62 -11.81 -4.48 -17.80
N ASP A 63 -10.62 -4.74 -17.27
CA ASP A 63 -10.41 -5.32 -15.94
C ASP A 63 -10.00 -4.23 -14.94
N GLY A 64 -10.43 -4.36 -13.69
CA GLY A 64 -10.09 -3.44 -12.61
C GLY A 64 -10.23 -4.03 -11.21
N GLU A 65 -9.87 -3.24 -10.20
CA GLU A 65 -9.98 -3.58 -8.78
C GLU A 65 -10.99 -2.62 -8.12
N PHE A 66 -12.11 -3.15 -7.61
CA PHE A 66 -13.15 -2.37 -6.95
C PHE A 66 -13.03 -2.47 -5.42
N TYR A 67 -12.97 -1.32 -4.76
CA TYR A 67 -12.83 -1.17 -3.32
C TYR A 67 -14.06 -0.50 -2.70
N THR A 68 -14.57 -1.07 -1.62
CA THR A 68 -15.67 -0.47 -0.83
C THR A 68 -15.60 -0.92 0.62
N SER A 69 -16.09 -0.10 1.55
CA SER A 69 -16.30 -0.49 2.95
C SER A 69 -17.80 -0.64 3.21
N GLY A 70 -18.27 -1.80 3.68
CA GLY A 70 -19.69 -2.05 3.94
C GLY A 70 -20.59 -2.07 2.69
N ALA A 71 -21.91 -2.14 2.92
CA ALA A 71 -22.92 -2.43 1.89
C ALA A 71 -23.79 -1.22 1.48
N THR A 72 -23.55 -0.03 2.03
CA THR A 72 -24.34 1.17 1.73
C THR A 72 -23.82 1.89 0.48
N PRO A 73 -24.69 2.61 -0.27
CA PRO A 73 -24.26 3.47 -1.38
C PRO A 73 -23.28 4.54 -0.93
N ARG A 74 -22.23 4.78 -1.73
CA ARG A 74 -21.13 5.71 -1.46
C ARG A 74 -20.77 6.52 -2.71
N PRO A 75 -20.19 7.72 -2.57
CA PRO A 75 -19.69 8.48 -3.71
C PRO A 75 -18.60 7.67 -4.45
N GLY A 76 -18.71 7.62 -5.78
CA GLY A 76 -17.80 6.87 -6.64
C GLY A 76 -16.53 7.65 -6.98
N VAL A 77 -15.39 6.97 -7.00
CA VAL A 77 -14.09 7.49 -7.46
C VAL A 77 -13.51 6.53 -8.50
N ILE A 78 -13.18 7.03 -9.68
CA ILE A 78 -12.38 6.31 -10.67
C ILE A 78 -10.93 6.72 -10.45
N PHE A 79 -10.09 5.80 -9.99
CA PHE A 79 -8.71 6.07 -9.67
C PHE A 79 -7.79 5.52 -10.76
N TRP A 80 -7.37 6.40 -11.68
CA TRP A 80 -6.55 5.97 -12.81
C TRP A 80 -5.09 5.67 -12.39
N PRO A 81 -4.55 4.48 -12.69
CA PRO A 81 -3.15 4.18 -12.43
C PRO A 81 -2.22 4.95 -13.37
N ASP A 82 -0.93 4.93 -13.06
CA ASP A 82 0.08 5.53 -13.94
C ASP A 82 0.47 4.58 -15.08
N ILE A 83 1.40 5.01 -15.94
CA ILE A 83 1.90 4.23 -17.10
C ILE A 83 2.44 2.85 -16.71
N ALA A 84 2.84 2.66 -15.45
CA ALA A 84 3.37 1.41 -14.97
C ALA A 84 2.30 0.52 -14.28
N GLY A 85 1.02 0.83 -14.48
CA GLY A 85 -0.12 0.01 -14.10
C GLY A 85 -0.45 -0.02 -12.60
N ILE A 86 -1.19 -1.04 -12.18
CA ILE A 86 -1.67 -1.18 -10.78
C ILE A 86 -0.55 -1.71 -9.88
N ARG A 87 0.07 -0.80 -9.14
CA ARG A 87 1.17 -1.08 -8.19
C ARG A 87 0.68 -1.11 -6.75
N PRO A 88 1.44 -1.72 -5.80
CA PRO A 88 1.04 -1.76 -4.38
C PRO A 88 0.68 -0.40 -3.79
N ALA A 89 1.38 0.67 -4.18
CA ALA A 89 1.07 2.03 -3.72
C ALA A 89 -0.33 2.52 -4.15
N LYS A 90 -0.77 2.17 -5.37
CA LYS A 90 -2.11 2.52 -5.86
C LYS A 90 -3.20 1.75 -5.10
N ARG A 91 -2.96 0.46 -4.85
CA ARG A 91 -3.86 -0.36 -4.01
C ARG A 91 -4.00 0.21 -2.60
N GLN A 92 -2.89 0.58 -1.96
CA GLN A 92 -2.93 1.20 -0.63
C GLN A 92 -3.73 2.50 -0.63
N MET A 93 -3.64 3.31 -1.67
CA MET A 93 -4.40 4.55 -1.77
C MET A 93 -5.90 4.31 -2.05
N ALA A 94 -6.23 3.32 -2.90
CA ALA A 94 -7.62 2.90 -3.10
C ALA A 94 -8.25 2.35 -1.81
N THR A 95 -7.51 1.57 -1.03
CA THR A 95 -7.90 1.11 0.31
C THR A 95 -8.20 2.29 1.23
N ARG A 96 -7.30 3.28 1.33
CA ARG A 96 -7.52 4.48 2.17
C ARG A 96 -8.76 5.28 1.74
N LEU A 97 -9.00 5.41 0.44
CA LEU A 97 -10.20 6.07 -0.08
C LEU A 97 -11.48 5.30 0.28
N ALA A 98 -11.45 3.97 0.17
CA ALA A 98 -12.58 3.15 0.57
C ALA A 98 -12.85 3.20 2.09
N GLU A 99 -11.81 3.25 2.92
CA GLU A 99 -11.90 3.48 4.37
C GLU A 99 -12.43 4.88 4.70
N ALA A 100 -12.07 5.89 3.90
CA ALA A 100 -12.61 7.25 4.00
C ALA A 100 -14.08 7.35 3.52
N GLY A 101 -14.64 6.26 3.02
CA GLY A 101 -16.06 6.12 2.76
C GLY A 101 -16.48 6.27 1.30
N TYR A 102 -15.54 6.14 0.37
CA TYR A 102 -15.80 6.14 -1.08
C TYR A 102 -15.94 4.73 -1.64
N ALA A 103 -16.60 4.60 -2.79
CA ALA A 103 -16.54 3.40 -3.63
C ALA A 103 -15.52 3.65 -4.74
N VAL A 104 -14.44 2.89 -4.80
CA VAL A 104 -13.29 3.19 -5.67
C VAL A 104 -13.13 2.11 -6.73
N LEU A 105 -13.05 2.51 -7.99
CA LEU A 105 -12.63 1.65 -9.10
C LEU A 105 -11.20 2.04 -9.48
N LEU A 106 -10.25 1.12 -9.30
CA LEU A 106 -8.84 1.24 -9.68
C LEU A 106 -8.55 0.45 -10.95
#